data_AF-A0A6P2D9H0-F1
#
_entry.id   AF-A0A6P2D9H0-F1
#
_cell.length_a   1.000
_cell.length_b   1.000
_cell.length_c   1.000
_cell.angle_alpha   90.00
_cell.angle_beta   90.00
_cell.angle_gamma   90.00
#
_symmetry.space_group_name_H-M   'P 1'
#
loop_
_entity.id
_entity.type
_entity.pdbx_description
1 polymer ?
#
loop_
_entity_poly.entity_id
_entity_poly.type
_entity_poly.pdbx_seq_one_letter_code
_entity_poly.pdbx_strand_id
1 'polypeptide(L)'
;MLFYPGRYDGQSLRLFGKVKRANYYRAFKLVPESERPMQIKNLFDHDIARPINGMVKADQLDDDLVWQELDEFVITRELDQHFRKFVGWYLEGVDQKAGSPAGKMGVWISGFFDSGKSHFLKVLSYLLRNRTHTHASQDRAVEFFRAKVPDAMFFADVQRAVADAAVVLFNIDSKADHRTGRDLILRVFLKVLNELQGYSGDRPHIAHMERHFQSRGKLSAFHDAYKRISGTDWLAERDAYQFNRDEVVQALSETLGQSKPAAEKWIDGAEENFSPTVESFCKWVTEYLDSKGPHHRLVFLVDEVGQFIGVDSHLMLNLQTITEELGTICRRRAWVVVTSRRTWTRSWAT
;
A
#
# COMPACT_ATOMS: atom_id res chain seq x y z
N MET A 1 19.15 10.92 -27.56
CA MET A 1 19.58 10.14 -28.74
C MET A 1 18.92 8.78 -28.67
N LEU A 2 17.77 8.59 -29.35
CA LEU A 2 17.12 7.27 -29.41
C LEU A 2 17.78 6.48 -30.56
N PHE A 3 18.44 5.37 -30.24
CA PHE A 3 18.92 4.43 -31.26
C PHE A 3 17.72 3.65 -31.80
N TYR A 4 17.26 3.99 -33.00
CA TYR A 4 16.37 3.12 -33.76
C TYR A 4 17.24 2.14 -34.56
N PRO A 5 16.95 0.83 -34.55
CA PRO A 5 17.61 -0.13 -35.41
C PRO A 5 17.04 0.03 -36.82
N GLY A 6 17.34 1.14 -37.51
CA GLY A 6 16.80 1.46 -38.84
C GLY A 6 17.25 2.80 -39.42
N ARG A 7 16.83 3.09 -40.66
CA ARG A 7 16.92 4.42 -41.28
C ARG A 7 15.59 5.17 -41.13
N TYR A 8 15.64 6.40 -40.61
CA TYR A 8 14.51 7.32 -40.49
C TYR A 8 14.69 8.49 -41.46
N ASP A 9 13.69 8.76 -42.31
CA ASP A 9 13.75 9.82 -43.34
C ASP A 9 12.90 11.06 -43.02
N GLY A 10 12.33 11.13 -41.80
CA GLY A 10 11.45 12.21 -41.38
C GLY A 10 9.95 11.95 -41.60
N GLN A 11 9.59 10.93 -42.39
CA GLN A 11 8.19 10.50 -42.58
C GLN A 11 8.00 8.98 -42.38
N SER A 12 9.04 8.19 -42.62
CA SER A 12 9.03 6.73 -42.57
C SER A 12 10.28 6.17 -41.87
N LEU A 13 10.13 4.99 -41.26
CA LEU A 13 11.21 4.27 -40.57
C LEU A 13 11.39 2.88 -41.22
N ARG A 14 12.58 2.58 -41.75
CA ARG A 14 12.97 1.24 -42.23
C ARG A 14 13.89 0.56 -41.22
N LEU A 15 13.45 -0.53 -40.61
CA LEU A 15 14.25 -1.27 -39.61
C LEU A 15 15.33 -2.15 -40.26
N PHE A 16 16.49 -2.34 -39.61
CA PHE A 16 17.56 -3.21 -40.10
C PHE A 16 17.30 -4.69 -39.74
N GLY A 17 17.07 -5.52 -40.76
CA GLY A 17 17.26 -6.98 -40.72
C GLY A 17 16.30 -7.81 -39.84
N LYS A 18 16.44 -9.14 -39.95
CA LYS A 18 15.65 -10.14 -39.20
C LYS A 18 16.15 -10.26 -37.76
N VAL A 19 15.30 -9.99 -36.77
CA VAL A 19 15.60 -10.17 -35.34
C VAL A 19 15.00 -11.50 -34.85
N LYS A 20 15.80 -12.35 -34.18
CA LYS A 20 15.32 -13.64 -33.63
C LYS A 20 14.16 -13.40 -32.65
N ARG A 21 13.13 -14.26 -32.70
CA ARG A 21 11.89 -14.18 -31.91
C ARG A 21 12.08 -14.27 -30.39
N ALA A 22 13.24 -14.75 -29.92
CA ALA A 22 13.51 -15.07 -28.52
C ALA A 22 13.83 -13.86 -27.61
N ASN A 23 13.92 -12.64 -28.14
CA ASN A 23 14.20 -11.46 -27.31
C ASN A 23 12.91 -10.98 -26.65
N TYR A 24 12.74 -11.38 -25.39
CA TYR A 24 11.64 -11.01 -24.49
C TYR A 24 11.76 -9.53 -24.08
N TYR A 25 11.52 -8.62 -25.03
CA TYR A 25 11.23 -7.22 -24.76
C TYR A 25 10.74 -6.57 -26.05
N ARG A 26 9.47 -6.15 -26.09
CA ARG A 26 8.97 -5.33 -27.19
C ARG A 26 7.96 -4.32 -26.65
N ALA A 27 8.30 -3.06 -26.80
CA ALA A 27 7.32 -1.97 -26.91
C ALA A 27 6.79 -1.86 -28.36
N PHE A 28 7.24 -2.77 -29.23
CA PHE A 28 7.01 -2.72 -30.67
C PHE A 28 6.58 -4.06 -31.26
N LYS A 29 5.48 -4.11 -32.00
CA LYS A 29 5.07 -5.29 -32.77
C LYS A 29 6.10 -5.64 -33.82
N LEU A 30 6.37 -6.94 -34.00
CA LEU A 30 7.05 -7.41 -35.21
C LEU A 30 6.08 -7.35 -36.37
N VAL A 31 6.49 -6.67 -37.43
CA VAL A 31 5.69 -6.56 -38.65
C VAL A 31 6.47 -7.24 -39.80
N PRO A 32 5.79 -8.01 -40.68
CA PRO A 32 6.43 -8.60 -41.85
C PRO A 32 7.10 -7.54 -42.73
N GLU A 33 8.18 -7.93 -43.40
CA GLU A 33 8.85 -7.07 -44.38
C GLU A 33 7.87 -6.73 -45.52
N SER A 34 7.65 -5.43 -45.75
CA SER A 34 6.72 -4.93 -46.77
C SER A 34 7.38 -3.79 -47.53
N GLU A 35 7.21 -3.75 -48.85
CA GLU A 35 7.73 -2.67 -49.71
C GLU A 35 7.03 -1.33 -49.49
N ARG A 36 5.88 -1.31 -48.81
CA ARG A 36 5.13 -0.08 -48.52
C ARG A 36 5.62 0.58 -47.23
N PRO A 37 5.75 1.93 -47.21
CA PRO A 37 6.12 2.67 -46.02
C PRO A 37 5.08 2.46 -44.91
N MET A 38 5.55 2.05 -43.74
CA MET A 38 4.71 1.74 -42.58
C MET A 38 4.49 3.00 -41.75
N GLN A 39 3.26 3.19 -41.26
CA GLN A 39 2.99 4.24 -40.28
C GLN A 39 3.62 3.87 -38.94
N ILE A 40 4.41 4.78 -38.35
CA ILE A 40 5.13 4.59 -37.09
C ILE A 40 4.20 4.14 -35.95
N LYS A 41 2.96 4.63 -35.92
CA LYS A 41 1.95 4.22 -34.94
C LYS A 41 1.69 2.71 -34.92
N ASN A 42 1.82 2.03 -36.07
CA ASN A 42 1.58 0.59 -36.19
C ASN A 42 2.73 -0.24 -35.61
N LEU A 43 3.85 0.40 -35.27
CA LEU A 43 4.94 -0.27 -34.57
C LEU A 43 4.57 -0.51 -33.11
N PHE A 44 3.73 0.30 -32.47
CA PHE A 44 3.51 0.21 -31.03
C PHE A 44 2.50 -0.88 -30.66
N ASP A 45 2.70 -1.50 -29.49
CA ASP A 45 1.76 -2.49 -28.97
C ASP A 45 0.40 -1.88 -28.60
N HIS A 46 0.43 -0.66 -28.06
CA HIS A 46 -0.72 0.14 -27.63
C HIS A 46 -0.85 1.42 -28.45
N ASP A 47 -2.04 2.03 -28.43
CA ASP A 47 -2.32 3.29 -29.13
C ASP A 47 -1.45 4.44 -28.57
N ILE A 48 -0.75 5.17 -29.45
CA ILE A 48 0.10 6.30 -29.08
C ILE A 48 -0.68 7.55 -28.68
N ALA A 49 -1.96 7.64 -29.07
CA ALA A 49 -2.82 8.79 -28.76
C ALA A 49 -3.56 8.63 -27.41
N ARG A 50 -3.40 7.48 -26.74
CA ARG A 50 -4.04 7.22 -25.45
C ARG A 50 -3.53 8.19 -24.37
N PRO A 51 -4.38 8.57 -23.41
CA PRO A 51 -3.92 9.34 -22.26
C PRO A 51 -2.92 8.51 -21.46
N ILE A 52 -1.76 9.10 -21.17
CA ILE A 52 -0.75 8.52 -20.28
C ILE A 52 -0.81 9.28 -18.97
N ASN A 53 -1.00 8.55 -17.87
CA ASN A 53 -0.91 9.16 -16.55
C ASN A 53 0.56 9.44 -16.21
N GLY A 54 0.96 10.71 -16.26
CA GLY A 54 2.33 11.13 -15.98
C GLY A 54 2.72 11.08 -14.50
N MET A 55 1.77 10.82 -13.58
CA MET A 55 2.03 10.87 -12.14
C MET A 55 1.52 9.63 -11.40
N VAL A 56 2.44 8.95 -10.73
CA VAL A 56 2.15 7.80 -9.88
C VAL A 56 1.58 8.30 -8.55
N LYS A 57 0.26 8.20 -8.37
CA LYS A 57 -0.41 8.51 -7.09
C LYS A 57 -0.70 7.23 -6.29
N ALA A 58 -0.39 7.26 -5.00
CA ALA A 58 -0.59 6.13 -4.08
C ALA A 58 -2.07 5.83 -3.76
N ASP A 59 -2.93 6.84 -3.83
CA ASP A 59 -4.36 6.80 -3.51
C ASP A 59 -5.26 6.61 -4.75
N GLN A 60 -4.67 6.33 -5.92
CA GLN A 60 -5.42 6.17 -7.15
C GLN A 60 -6.14 4.83 -7.22
N LEU A 61 -7.48 4.90 -7.23
CA LEU A 61 -8.40 3.76 -7.19
C LEU A 61 -9.34 3.71 -8.41
N ASP A 62 -9.15 4.56 -9.40
CA ASP A 62 -9.92 4.53 -10.65
C ASP A 62 -9.66 3.22 -11.39
N ASP A 63 -10.68 2.38 -11.51
CA ASP A 63 -10.58 1.03 -12.03
C ASP A 63 -10.01 0.98 -13.47
N ASP A 64 -10.33 1.95 -14.33
CA ASP A 64 -9.85 2.00 -15.71
C ASP A 64 -8.36 2.34 -15.76
N LEU A 65 -7.91 3.27 -14.90
CA LEU A 65 -6.50 3.64 -14.80
C LEU A 65 -5.66 2.52 -14.19
N VAL A 66 -6.18 1.83 -13.17
CA VAL A 66 -5.51 0.67 -12.58
C VAL A 66 -5.39 -0.47 -13.61
N TRP A 67 -6.47 -0.73 -14.35
CA TRP A 67 -6.47 -1.73 -15.42
C TRP A 67 -5.43 -1.40 -16.49
N GLN A 68 -5.39 -0.14 -16.96
CA GLN A 68 -4.42 0.30 -17.96
C GLN A 68 -2.98 0.16 -17.44
N GLU A 69 -2.69 0.58 -16.21
CA GLU A 69 -1.37 0.42 -15.60
C GLU A 69 -0.97 -1.06 -15.48
N LEU A 70 -1.90 -1.92 -15.06
CA LEU A 70 -1.67 -3.36 -14.95
C LEU A 70 -1.47 -4.03 -16.30
N ASP A 71 -2.18 -3.62 -17.36
CA ASP A 71 -2.02 -4.13 -18.72
C ASP A 71 -0.66 -3.71 -19.31
N GLU A 72 -0.32 -2.42 -19.19
CA GLU A 72 0.91 -1.85 -19.74
C GLU A 72 2.18 -2.20 -18.94
N PHE A 73 2.06 -2.69 -17.71
CA PHE A 73 3.22 -3.01 -16.88
C PHE A 73 4.05 -4.15 -17.48
N VAL A 74 5.33 -3.89 -17.76
CA VAL A 74 6.25 -4.89 -18.32
C VAL A 74 7.21 -5.41 -17.24
N ILE A 75 7.26 -6.73 -17.06
CA ILE A 75 8.23 -7.38 -16.19
C ILE A 75 9.53 -7.61 -16.97
N THR A 76 10.57 -6.84 -16.66
CA THR A 76 11.92 -7.09 -17.17
C THR A 76 12.56 -8.30 -16.48
N ARG A 77 13.68 -8.79 -17.00
CA ARG A 77 14.43 -9.88 -16.37
C ARG A 77 14.89 -9.56 -14.95
N GLU A 78 15.26 -8.31 -14.70
CA GLU A 78 15.66 -7.82 -13.38
C GLU A 78 14.45 -7.74 -12.44
N LEU A 79 13.31 -7.22 -12.92
CA LEU A 79 12.08 -7.17 -12.15
C LEU A 79 11.56 -8.56 -11.81
N ASP A 80 11.64 -9.53 -12.72
CA ASP A 80 11.27 -10.93 -12.48
C ASP A 80 12.06 -11.52 -11.30
N GLN A 81 13.37 -11.29 -11.23
CA GLN A 81 14.20 -11.72 -10.11
C GLN A 81 13.75 -11.09 -8.78
N HIS A 82 13.40 -9.81 -8.80
CA HIS A 82 12.90 -9.11 -7.61
C HIS A 82 11.51 -9.60 -7.17
N PHE A 83 10.59 -9.84 -8.12
CA PHE A 83 9.29 -10.44 -7.86
C PHE A 83 9.44 -11.82 -7.22
N ARG A 84 10.27 -12.69 -7.80
CA ARG A 84 10.54 -14.04 -7.27
C ARG A 84 11.08 -14.01 -5.85
N LYS A 85 12.05 -13.12 -5.59
CA LYS A 85 12.62 -12.96 -4.25
C LYS A 85 11.58 -12.46 -3.25
N PHE A 86 10.78 -11.46 -3.63
CA PHE A 86 9.71 -10.94 -2.78
C PHE A 86 8.68 -12.03 -2.45
N VAL A 87 8.14 -12.70 -3.48
CA VAL A 87 7.10 -13.73 -3.31
C VAL A 87 7.64 -14.90 -2.49
N GLY A 88 8.87 -15.34 -2.72
CA GLY A 88 9.50 -16.40 -1.92
C GLY A 88 9.55 -16.05 -0.44
N TRP A 89 10.07 -14.87 -0.09
CA TRP A 89 10.11 -14.40 1.30
C TRP A 89 8.71 -14.20 1.89
N TYR A 90 7.79 -13.64 1.11
CA TYR A 90 6.41 -13.44 1.54
C TYR A 90 5.73 -14.77 1.89
N LEU A 91 5.87 -15.77 1.01
CA LEU A 91 5.31 -17.11 1.21
C LEU A 91 5.96 -17.87 2.36
N GLU A 92 7.26 -17.67 2.64
CA GLU A 92 7.88 -18.22 3.86
C GLU A 92 7.19 -17.73 5.13
N GLY A 93 6.81 -16.44 5.17
CA GLY A 93 6.02 -15.89 6.27
C GLY A 93 4.57 -16.38 6.28
N VAL A 94 3.95 -16.58 5.11
CA VAL A 94 2.61 -17.17 4.99
C VAL A 94 2.58 -18.60 5.53
N ASP A 95 3.55 -19.42 5.14
CA ASP A 95 3.66 -20.84 5.50
C ASP A 95 4.16 -21.07 6.94
N GLN A 96 4.60 -20.01 7.63
CA GLN A 96 5.12 -20.05 9.01
C GLN A 96 6.19 -21.14 9.22
N LYS A 97 7.07 -21.36 8.23
CA LYS A 97 8.05 -22.45 8.27
C LYS A 97 8.97 -22.32 9.49
N ALA A 98 9.13 -23.42 10.23
CA ALA A 98 10.04 -23.49 11.37
C ALA A 98 11.48 -23.22 10.91
N GLY A 99 12.16 -22.29 11.59
CA GLY A 99 13.54 -21.89 11.25
C GLY A 99 13.67 -20.66 10.33
N SER A 100 12.58 -20.15 9.75
CA SER A 100 12.62 -18.84 9.07
C SER A 100 12.93 -17.74 10.08
N PRO A 101 13.84 -16.79 9.77
CA PRO A 101 14.26 -15.74 10.70
C PRO A 101 13.02 -15.06 11.32
N ALA A 102 12.80 -15.25 12.61
CA ALA A 102 11.78 -14.50 13.33
C ALA A 102 12.11 -13.00 13.17
N GLY A 103 11.12 -12.18 12.80
CA GLY A 103 11.27 -10.73 12.73
C GLY A 103 11.66 -10.11 11.37
N LYS A 104 12.00 -10.89 10.33
CA LYS A 104 12.31 -10.32 9.00
C LYS A 104 11.05 -10.05 8.16
N MET A 105 10.18 -9.17 8.65
CA MET A 105 8.92 -8.78 7.96
C MET A 105 9.04 -7.48 7.16
N GLY A 106 10.28 -7.04 6.93
CA GLY A 106 10.63 -5.83 6.21
C GLY A 106 11.20 -6.11 4.83
N VAL A 107 10.73 -5.39 3.81
CA VAL A 107 11.33 -5.39 2.47
C VAL A 107 11.73 -3.97 2.10
N TRP A 108 12.98 -3.78 1.71
CA TRP A 108 13.54 -2.48 1.34
C TRP A 108 13.81 -2.40 -0.16
N ILE A 109 13.02 -1.62 -0.89
CA ILE A 109 13.13 -1.42 -2.33
C ILE A 109 14.03 -0.22 -2.59
N SER A 110 15.27 -0.48 -3.00
CA SER A 110 16.29 0.55 -3.24
C SER A 110 16.64 0.70 -4.72
N GLY A 111 17.00 1.92 -5.11
CA GLY A 111 17.31 2.24 -6.51
C GLY A 111 17.59 3.73 -6.70
N PHE A 112 18.02 4.11 -7.91
CA PHE A 112 18.32 5.50 -8.26
C PHE A 112 17.05 6.35 -8.41
N PHE A 113 17.19 7.67 -8.52
CA PHE A 113 16.08 8.54 -8.89
C PHE A 113 15.49 8.09 -10.24
N ASP A 114 14.17 8.16 -10.37
CA ASP A 114 13.42 7.77 -11.59
C ASP A 114 13.62 6.31 -12.06
N SER A 115 14.05 5.41 -11.16
CA SER A 115 14.26 3.99 -11.48
C SER A 115 12.98 3.14 -11.41
N GLY A 116 11.80 3.74 -11.32
CA GLY A 116 10.52 3.02 -11.25
C GLY A 116 10.14 2.38 -9.90
N LYS A 117 10.77 2.73 -8.77
CA LYS A 117 10.50 2.13 -7.43
C LYS A 117 9.06 2.31 -6.97
N SER A 118 8.55 3.54 -7.02
CA SER A 118 7.18 3.87 -6.62
C SER A 118 6.17 3.17 -7.52
N HIS A 119 6.45 3.10 -8.83
CA HIS A 119 5.61 2.37 -9.78
C HIS A 119 5.61 0.86 -9.48
N PHE A 120 6.78 0.26 -9.20
CA PHE A 120 6.87 -1.14 -8.78
C PHE A 120 6.11 -1.41 -7.47
N LEU A 121 6.24 -0.52 -6.47
CA LEU A 121 5.49 -0.62 -5.21
C LEU A 121 3.97 -0.51 -5.45
N LYS A 122 3.54 0.38 -6.36
CA LYS A 122 2.13 0.56 -6.75
C LYS A 122 1.57 -0.67 -7.45
N VAL A 123 2.28 -1.23 -8.41
CA VAL A 123 1.90 -2.46 -9.12
C VAL A 123 1.86 -3.65 -8.15
N LEU A 124 2.83 -3.76 -7.24
CA LEU A 124 2.82 -4.76 -6.19
C LEU A 124 1.59 -4.62 -5.28
N SER A 125 1.16 -3.38 -5.00
CA SER A 125 -0.07 -3.12 -4.25
C SER A 125 -1.31 -3.66 -4.96
N TYR A 126 -1.42 -3.47 -6.27
CA TYR A 126 -2.54 -3.96 -7.06
C TYR A 126 -2.56 -5.48 -7.11
N LEU A 127 -1.40 -6.10 -7.33
CA LEU A 127 -1.24 -7.54 -7.32
C LEU A 127 -1.69 -8.13 -5.97
N LEU A 128 -1.17 -7.61 -4.85
CA LEU A 128 -1.49 -8.12 -3.51
C LEU A 128 -2.94 -7.87 -3.08
N ARG A 129 -3.56 -6.75 -3.50
CA ARG A 129 -4.99 -6.47 -3.25
C ARG A 129 -5.90 -7.41 -4.05
N ASN A 130 -5.45 -7.80 -5.24
CA ASN A 130 -6.10 -8.75 -6.13
C ASN A 130 -7.60 -8.51 -6.35
N ARG A 131 -8.00 -7.24 -6.47
CA ARG A 131 -9.40 -6.86 -6.69
C ARG A 131 -9.84 -7.29 -8.09
N THR A 132 -11.13 -7.53 -8.22
CA THR A 132 -11.80 -7.71 -9.52
C THR A 132 -11.96 -6.34 -10.18
N HIS A 133 -11.56 -6.23 -11.43
CA HIS A 133 -11.82 -5.02 -12.22
C HIS A 133 -13.13 -5.18 -13.01
N THR A 134 -13.80 -4.06 -13.28
CA THR A 134 -15.06 -4.02 -14.03
C THR A 134 -14.86 -3.96 -15.55
N HIS A 135 -13.61 -3.93 -16.01
CA HIS A 135 -13.25 -3.70 -17.41
C HIS A 135 -13.15 -5.01 -18.22
N ALA A 136 -13.99 -5.14 -19.26
CA ALA A 136 -14.04 -6.20 -20.31
C ALA A 136 -14.28 -7.66 -19.85
N SER A 137 -13.65 -8.10 -18.78
CA SER A 137 -13.81 -9.38 -18.10
C SER A 137 -13.66 -9.12 -16.60
N GLN A 138 -14.38 -9.84 -15.74
CA GLN A 138 -14.25 -9.71 -14.28
C GLN A 138 -12.93 -10.31 -13.76
N ASP A 139 -11.83 -10.06 -14.47
CA ASP A 139 -10.53 -10.61 -14.17
C ASP A 139 -9.95 -9.93 -12.92
N ARG A 140 -9.33 -10.75 -12.09
CA ARG A 140 -8.59 -10.27 -10.92
C ARG A 140 -7.23 -9.74 -11.35
N ALA A 141 -6.69 -8.78 -10.60
CA ALA A 141 -5.38 -8.20 -10.90
C ALA A 141 -4.25 -9.23 -11.13
N VAL A 142 -4.29 -10.39 -10.46
CA VAL A 142 -3.32 -11.48 -10.67
C VAL A 142 -3.33 -12.05 -12.10
N GLU A 143 -4.46 -12.01 -12.80
CA GLU A 143 -4.57 -12.60 -14.14
C GLU A 143 -3.76 -11.84 -15.20
N PHE A 144 -3.54 -10.53 -15.02
CA PHE A 144 -2.62 -9.74 -15.86
C PHE A 144 -1.19 -10.29 -15.82
N PHE A 145 -0.80 -10.95 -14.72
CA PHE A 145 0.53 -11.51 -14.56
C PHE A 145 0.67 -12.88 -15.23
N ARG A 146 -0.42 -13.55 -15.64
CA ARG A 146 -0.36 -14.87 -16.26
C ARG A 146 0.47 -14.88 -17.54
N ALA A 147 0.27 -13.89 -18.40
CA ALA A 147 1.05 -13.77 -19.64
C ALA A 147 2.47 -13.23 -19.39
N LYS A 148 2.67 -12.51 -18.28
CA LYS A 148 3.92 -11.82 -17.93
C LYS A 148 4.88 -12.73 -17.17
N VAL A 149 4.35 -13.75 -16.52
CA VAL A 149 5.08 -14.77 -15.75
C VAL A 149 4.88 -16.13 -16.42
N PRO A 150 5.71 -16.49 -17.42
CA PRO A 150 5.52 -17.73 -18.19
C PRO A 150 5.82 -19.01 -17.38
N ASP A 151 6.50 -18.88 -16.24
CA ASP A 151 6.76 -19.98 -15.31
C ASP A 151 5.52 -20.30 -14.48
N ALA A 152 4.86 -21.42 -14.81
CA ALA A 152 3.62 -21.85 -14.18
C ALA A 152 3.76 -22.14 -12.68
N MET A 153 4.92 -22.63 -12.22
CA MET A 153 5.14 -22.88 -10.79
C MET A 153 5.22 -21.56 -10.03
N PHE A 154 5.98 -20.61 -10.57
CA PHE A 154 6.10 -19.30 -9.95
C PHE A 154 4.77 -18.52 -10.00
N PHE A 155 4.00 -18.64 -11.08
CA PHE A 155 2.66 -18.05 -11.14
C PHE A 155 1.71 -18.63 -10.08
N ALA A 156 1.78 -19.94 -9.80
CA ALA A 156 1.00 -20.54 -8.70
C ALA A 156 1.41 -19.98 -7.33
N ASP A 157 2.70 -19.71 -7.11
CA ASP A 157 3.18 -19.04 -5.90
C ASP A 157 2.67 -17.59 -5.81
N VAL A 158 2.64 -16.85 -6.92
CA VAL A 158 2.01 -15.53 -6.98
C VAL A 158 0.54 -15.62 -6.59
N GLN A 159 -0.21 -16.59 -7.13
CA GLN A 159 -1.62 -16.80 -6.76
C GLN A 159 -1.82 -17.07 -5.27
N ARG A 160 -0.90 -17.83 -4.64
CA ARG A 160 -0.91 -18.06 -3.19
C ARG A 160 -0.62 -16.78 -2.40
N ALA A 161 0.30 -15.95 -2.87
CA ALA A 161 0.69 -14.71 -2.19
C ALA A 161 -0.43 -13.67 -2.15
N VAL A 162 -1.36 -13.70 -3.10
CA VAL A 162 -2.44 -12.71 -3.25
C VAL A 162 -3.79 -13.18 -2.71
N ALA A 163 -3.82 -14.28 -1.94
CA ALA A 163 -5.06 -14.96 -1.57
C ALA A 163 -5.89 -14.20 -0.52
N ASP A 164 -5.28 -13.67 0.54
CA ASP A 164 -5.99 -13.00 1.65
C ASP A 164 -5.12 -11.95 2.34
N ALA A 165 -4.97 -10.79 1.69
CA ALA A 165 -4.17 -9.69 2.21
C ALA A 165 -4.92 -8.35 2.15
N ALA A 166 -4.99 -7.65 3.28
CA ALA A 166 -5.22 -6.22 3.31
C ALA A 166 -3.92 -5.48 2.97
N VAL A 167 -3.99 -4.54 2.03
CA VAL A 167 -2.81 -3.81 1.55
C VAL A 167 -3.07 -2.33 1.63
N VAL A 168 -2.18 -1.62 2.32
CA VAL A 168 -2.26 -0.18 2.47
C VAL A 168 -1.04 0.46 1.84
N LEU A 169 -1.26 1.18 0.74
CA LEU A 169 -0.25 1.93 0.02
C LEU A 169 -0.38 3.40 0.40
N PHE A 170 0.72 4.02 0.84
CA PHE A 170 0.75 5.44 1.16
C PHE A 170 2.13 6.04 0.96
N ASN A 171 2.18 7.32 0.61
CA ASN A 171 3.39 8.12 0.70
C ASN A 171 3.50 8.65 2.14
N ILE A 172 4.65 8.43 2.79
CA ILE A 172 4.83 8.80 4.20
C ILE A 172 4.79 10.31 4.43
N ASP A 173 5.36 11.10 3.51
CA ASP A 173 5.41 12.56 3.60
C ASP A 173 4.01 13.17 3.48
N SER A 174 3.17 12.60 2.62
CA SER A 174 1.77 13.03 2.44
C SER A 174 0.86 12.70 3.64
N LYS A 175 1.26 11.74 4.50
CA LYS A 175 0.48 11.32 5.67
C LYS A 175 1.00 11.88 6.99
N ALA A 176 2.27 12.28 7.02
CA ALA A 176 2.90 12.84 8.20
C ALA A 176 2.31 14.21 8.55
N ASP A 177 2.04 14.41 9.83
CA ASP A 177 1.71 15.75 10.34
C ASP A 177 2.96 16.63 10.29
N HIS A 178 2.77 17.96 10.21
CA HIS A 178 3.88 18.93 10.28
C HIS A 178 4.57 18.98 11.66
N ARG A 179 4.09 18.20 12.64
CA ARG A 179 4.67 18.12 13.98
C ARG A 179 5.99 17.32 13.92
N THR A 180 7.02 17.83 14.56
CA THR A 180 8.31 17.14 14.69
C THR A 180 8.30 16.24 15.93
N GLY A 181 8.92 15.05 15.83
CA GLY A 181 8.94 14.11 16.95
C GLY A 181 9.57 12.78 16.60
N ARG A 182 10.13 12.09 17.60
CA ARG A 182 10.76 10.76 17.44
C ARG A 182 9.75 9.66 17.12
N ASP A 183 8.48 9.89 17.36
CA ASP A 183 7.35 8.97 17.17
C ASP A 183 6.57 9.22 15.88
N LEU A 184 7.07 10.10 15.00
CA LEU A 184 6.39 10.50 13.76
C LEU A 184 6.02 9.31 12.87
N ILE A 185 6.93 8.34 12.69
CA ILE A 185 6.66 7.13 11.92
C ILE A 185 5.53 6.32 12.57
N LEU A 186 5.59 6.09 13.88
CA LEU A 186 4.54 5.37 14.61
C LEU A 186 3.17 6.02 14.42
N ARG A 187 3.09 7.36 14.49
CA ARG A 187 1.84 8.10 14.28
C ARG A 187 1.29 7.91 12.87
N VAL A 188 2.14 7.96 11.85
CA VAL A 188 1.71 7.72 10.46
C VAL A 188 1.16 6.30 10.30
N PHE A 189 1.86 5.29 10.83
CA PHE A 189 1.38 3.91 10.78
C PHE A 189 0.04 3.74 11.52
N LEU A 190 -0.12 4.37 12.69
CA LEU A 190 -1.37 4.35 13.44
C LEU A 190 -2.51 5.04 12.67
N LYS A 191 -2.27 6.21 12.08
CA LYS A 191 -3.22 6.95 11.23
C LYS A 191 -3.70 6.07 10.08
N VAL A 192 -2.78 5.45 9.35
CA VAL A 192 -3.09 4.56 8.23
C VAL A 192 -3.86 3.31 8.68
N LEU A 193 -3.53 2.73 9.83
CA LEU A 193 -4.27 1.61 10.42
C LEU A 193 -5.71 2.02 10.84
N ASN A 194 -5.88 3.23 11.36
CA ASN A 194 -7.18 3.75 11.74
C ASN A 194 -8.05 3.98 10.50
N GLU A 195 -7.52 4.62 9.46
CA GLU A 195 -8.19 4.82 8.18
C GLU A 195 -8.61 3.50 7.53
N LEU A 196 -7.75 2.48 7.54
CA LEU A 196 -8.06 1.14 7.05
C LEU A 196 -9.30 0.53 7.74
N GLN A 197 -9.47 0.81 9.03
CA GLN A 197 -10.58 0.31 9.84
C GLN A 197 -11.82 1.23 9.79
N GLY A 198 -11.76 2.37 9.10
CA GLY A 198 -12.83 3.36 9.04
C GLY A 198 -12.87 4.33 10.23
N TYR A 199 -11.88 4.29 11.12
CA TYR A 199 -11.76 5.19 12.26
C TYR A 199 -11.13 6.54 11.88
N SER A 200 -11.10 7.51 12.81
CA SER A 200 -10.46 8.81 12.59
C SER A 200 -8.95 8.64 12.38
N GLY A 201 -8.46 9.11 11.23
CA GLY A 201 -7.02 9.09 10.92
C GLY A 201 -6.25 10.13 11.73
N ASP A 202 -6.78 11.36 11.75
CA ASP A 202 -6.09 12.54 12.30
C ASP A 202 -6.20 12.67 13.82
N ARG A 203 -7.21 12.03 14.44
CA ARG A 203 -7.44 12.08 15.89
C ARG A 203 -7.31 10.68 16.49
N PRO A 204 -6.10 10.24 16.87
CA PRO A 204 -5.87 8.85 17.27
C PRO A 204 -6.56 8.48 18.60
N HIS A 205 -6.78 9.44 19.50
CA HIS A 205 -7.59 9.24 20.71
C HIS A 205 -9.07 9.00 20.40
N ILE A 206 -9.62 9.68 19.39
CA ILE A 206 -10.98 9.45 18.90
C ILE A 206 -11.06 8.08 18.21
N ALA A 207 -10.06 7.71 17.40
CA ALA A 207 -10.00 6.38 16.82
C ALA A 207 -9.93 5.26 17.87
N HIS A 208 -9.23 5.51 18.99
CA HIS A 208 -9.19 4.57 20.10
C HIS A 208 -10.56 4.41 20.77
N MET A 209 -11.33 5.49 20.90
CA MET A 209 -12.72 5.46 21.35
C MET A 209 -13.60 4.67 20.38
N GLU A 210 -13.53 4.94 19.08
CA GLU A 210 -14.28 4.21 18.05
C GLU A 210 -13.95 2.71 18.08
N ARG A 211 -12.66 2.36 18.23
CA ARG A 211 -12.20 0.97 18.42
C ARG A 211 -12.77 0.33 19.69
N HIS A 212 -12.84 1.08 20.79
CA HIS A 212 -13.45 0.60 22.04
C HIS A 212 -14.94 0.33 21.88
N PHE A 213 -15.66 1.19 21.15
CA PHE A 213 -17.07 0.96 20.83
C PHE A 213 -17.25 -0.25 19.91
N GLN A 214 -16.42 -0.39 18.88
CA GLN A 214 -16.49 -1.50 17.93
C GLN A 214 -16.26 -2.85 18.63
N SER A 215 -15.26 -2.95 19.51
CA SER A 215 -14.97 -4.19 20.25
C SER A 215 -16.11 -4.63 21.18
N ARG A 216 -17.00 -3.70 21.56
CA ARG A 216 -18.19 -3.96 22.36
C ARG A 216 -19.47 -4.09 21.53
N GLY A 217 -19.38 -4.01 20.20
CA GLY A 217 -20.56 -4.03 19.31
C GLY A 217 -21.47 -2.80 19.46
N LYS A 218 -20.94 -1.68 19.99
CA LYS A 218 -21.69 -0.48 20.33
C LYS A 218 -21.44 0.72 19.39
N LEU A 219 -20.58 0.58 18.38
CA LEU A 219 -20.21 1.69 17.50
C LEU A 219 -21.42 2.24 16.70
N SER A 220 -22.27 1.36 16.16
CA SER A 220 -23.50 1.79 15.49
C SER A 220 -24.42 2.54 16.44
N ALA A 221 -24.62 2.02 17.66
CA ALA A 221 -25.46 2.67 18.66
C ALA A 221 -24.93 4.07 19.05
N PHE A 222 -23.60 4.24 19.09
CA PHE A 222 -22.98 5.56 19.29
C PHE A 222 -23.28 6.50 18.13
N HIS A 223 -23.13 6.06 16.88
CA HIS A 223 -23.47 6.88 15.71
C HIS A 223 -24.95 7.29 15.71
N ASP A 224 -25.85 6.36 16.02
CA ASP A 224 -27.30 6.61 16.08
C ASP A 224 -27.66 7.59 17.21
N ALA A 225 -27.04 7.43 18.38
CA ALA A 225 -27.21 8.35 19.50
C ALA A 225 -26.72 9.76 19.15
N TYR A 226 -25.50 9.88 18.61
CA TYR A 226 -24.93 11.15 18.18
C TYR A 226 -25.82 11.84 17.15
N LYS A 227 -26.23 11.14 16.09
CA LYS A 227 -27.10 11.69 15.05
C LYS A 227 -28.45 12.16 15.58
N ARG A 228 -29.04 11.43 16.53
CA ARG A 228 -30.29 11.87 17.18
C ARG A 228 -30.11 13.14 18.02
N ILE A 229 -28.95 13.33 18.64
CA ILE A 229 -28.66 14.47 19.53
C ILE A 229 -28.23 15.70 18.71
N SER A 230 -27.27 15.57 17.79
CA SER A 230 -26.70 16.68 17.02
C SER A 230 -27.45 16.98 15.71
N GLY A 231 -28.20 15.99 15.18
CA GLY A 231 -28.80 16.06 13.84
C GLY A 231 -27.82 15.78 12.69
N THR A 232 -26.55 15.49 12.98
CA THR A 232 -25.47 15.30 12.00
C THR A 232 -24.84 13.91 12.10
N ASP A 233 -24.17 13.46 11.03
CA ASP A 233 -23.48 12.18 11.02
C ASP A 233 -22.13 12.27 11.75
N TRP A 234 -21.88 11.35 12.69
CA TRP A 234 -20.62 11.32 13.46
C TRP A 234 -19.38 11.33 12.56
N LEU A 235 -19.40 10.55 11.48
CA LEU A 235 -18.26 10.46 10.56
C LEU A 235 -17.91 11.79 9.89
N ALA A 236 -18.89 12.70 9.72
CA ALA A 236 -18.68 14.02 9.14
C ALA A 236 -18.15 15.03 10.17
N GLU A 237 -18.47 14.85 11.45
CA GLU A 237 -18.18 15.82 12.52
C GLU A 237 -17.03 15.41 13.45
N ARG A 238 -16.58 14.15 13.41
CA ARG A 238 -15.57 13.61 14.35
C ARG A 238 -14.25 14.37 14.37
N ASP A 239 -13.88 15.04 13.28
CA ASP A 239 -12.63 15.83 13.20
C ASP A 239 -12.76 17.18 13.94
N ALA A 240 -14.00 17.65 14.10
CA ALA A 240 -14.41 18.86 14.79
C ALA A 240 -15.10 18.57 16.14
N TYR A 241 -14.89 17.38 16.71
CA TYR A 241 -15.60 16.90 17.93
C TYR A 241 -15.56 17.88 19.11
N GLN A 242 -14.53 18.73 19.19
CA GLN A 242 -14.36 19.75 20.24
C GLN A 242 -15.46 20.81 20.20
N PHE A 243 -16.00 21.13 19.02
CA PHE A 243 -17.11 22.08 18.86
C PHE A 243 -18.46 21.48 19.23
N ASN A 244 -18.58 20.14 19.17
CA ASN A 244 -19.80 19.39 19.48
C ASN A 244 -19.64 18.62 20.81
N ARG A 245 -18.93 19.22 21.78
CA ARG A 245 -18.53 18.55 23.03
C ARG A 245 -19.73 18.02 23.80
N ASP A 246 -20.78 18.82 23.94
CA ASP A 246 -21.95 18.47 24.75
C ASP A 246 -22.71 17.29 24.13
N GLU A 247 -22.85 17.28 22.80
CA GLU A 247 -23.46 16.21 22.04
C GLU A 247 -22.64 14.92 22.12
N VAL A 248 -21.30 15.03 22.03
CA VAL A 248 -20.39 13.89 22.22
C VAL A 248 -20.52 13.32 23.63
N VAL A 249 -20.46 14.17 24.66
CA VAL A 249 -20.61 13.74 26.06
C VAL A 249 -21.94 13.03 26.27
N GLN A 250 -23.03 13.58 25.73
CA GLN A 250 -24.35 12.95 25.85
C GLN A 250 -24.39 11.60 25.13
N ALA A 251 -23.91 11.51 23.89
CA ALA A 251 -23.88 10.27 23.13
C ALA A 251 -22.99 9.20 23.80
N LEU A 252 -21.84 9.59 24.36
CA LEU A 252 -20.97 8.72 25.14
C LEU A 252 -21.67 8.16 26.38
N SER A 253 -22.29 9.04 27.17
CA SER A 253 -23.02 8.66 28.38
C SER A 253 -24.16 7.69 28.08
N GLU A 254 -24.95 7.96 27.04
CA GLU A 254 -26.06 7.09 26.64
C GLU A 254 -25.58 5.72 26.13
N THR A 255 -24.50 5.69 25.35
CA THR A 255 -24.02 4.43 24.73
C THR A 255 -23.29 3.53 25.74
N LEU A 256 -22.46 4.11 26.60
CA LEU A 256 -21.67 3.38 27.59
C LEU A 256 -22.37 3.20 28.94
N GLY A 257 -23.47 3.92 29.20
CA GLY A 257 -24.14 3.94 30.49
C GLY A 257 -23.31 4.62 31.58
N GLN A 258 -22.43 5.54 31.20
CA GLN A 258 -21.56 6.28 32.10
C GLN A 258 -22.21 7.60 32.53
N SER A 259 -21.86 8.11 33.70
CA SER A 259 -22.31 9.44 34.14
C SER A 259 -21.73 10.53 33.23
N LYS A 260 -22.47 11.63 33.03
CA LYS A 260 -22.00 12.79 32.25
C LYS A 260 -20.64 13.31 32.74
N PRO A 261 -20.40 13.49 34.06
CA PRO A 261 -19.09 13.94 34.54
C PRO A 261 -17.93 13.01 34.19
N ALA A 262 -18.17 11.70 34.09
CA ALA A 262 -17.15 10.75 33.67
C ALA A 262 -16.84 10.86 32.18
N ALA A 263 -17.86 11.04 31.34
CA ALA A 263 -17.70 11.25 29.90
C ALA A 263 -17.00 12.59 29.59
N GLU A 264 -17.37 13.67 30.31
CA GLU A 264 -16.70 14.98 30.26
C GLU A 264 -15.23 14.88 30.59
N LYS A 265 -14.91 14.28 31.74
CA LYS A 265 -13.52 14.08 32.16
C LYS A 265 -12.70 13.31 31.13
N TRP A 266 -13.32 12.31 30.49
CA TRP A 266 -12.64 11.54 29.46
C TRP A 266 -12.39 12.37 28.21
N ILE A 267 -13.41 13.03 27.63
CA ILE A 267 -13.25 13.77 26.37
C ILE A 267 -12.27 14.94 26.50
N ASP A 268 -12.30 15.63 27.64
CA ASP A 268 -11.42 16.78 27.92
C ASP A 268 -9.95 16.35 28.06
N GLY A 269 -9.70 15.15 28.61
CA GLY A 269 -8.36 14.60 28.76
C GLY A 269 -7.93 13.65 27.64
N ALA A 270 -8.77 13.40 26.63
CA ALA A 270 -8.57 12.29 25.70
C ALA A 270 -7.31 12.48 24.83
N GLU A 271 -7.04 13.69 24.35
CA GLU A 271 -5.87 13.98 23.52
C GLU A 271 -4.57 13.92 24.33
N GLU A 272 -4.54 14.53 25.52
CA GLU A 272 -3.34 14.62 26.37
C GLU A 272 -2.94 13.27 26.98
N ASN A 273 -3.92 12.45 27.35
CA ASN A 273 -3.66 11.15 27.98
C ASN A 273 -3.38 10.03 26.96
N PHE A 274 -3.44 10.32 25.66
CA PHE A 274 -3.24 9.32 24.62
C PHE A 274 -1.78 9.31 24.12
N SER A 275 -1.00 8.37 24.65
CA SER A 275 0.41 8.17 24.26
C SER A 275 0.62 6.77 23.69
N PRO A 276 0.49 6.59 22.36
CA PRO A 276 0.66 5.27 21.74
C PRO A 276 2.13 4.85 21.76
N THR A 277 2.35 3.57 22.05
CA THR A 277 3.66 2.89 21.93
C THR A 277 3.65 1.93 20.74
N VAL A 278 4.84 1.51 20.28
CA VAL A 278 4.96 0.48 19.22
C VAL A 278 4.23 -0.82 19.63
N GLU A 279 4.32 -1.20 20.90
CA GLU A 279 3.62 -2.38 21.42
C GLU A 279 2.09 -2.22 21.33
N SER A 280 1.55 -1.07 21.75
CA SER A 280 0.11 -0.80 21.65
C SER A 280 -0.37 -0.82 20.19
N PHE A 281 0.43 -0.26 19.27
CA PHE A 281 0.15 -0.31 17.85
C PHE A 281 0.12 -1.75 17.31
N CYS A 282 1.11 -2.57 17.64
CA CYS A 282 1.16 -3.97 17.21
C CYS A 282 0.01 -4.80 17.78
N LYS A 283 -0.44 -4.50 19.02
CA LYS A 283 -1.64 -5.10 19.62
C LYS A 283 -2.89 -4.75 18.80
N TRP A 284 -3.07 -3.49 18.42
CA TRP A 284 -4.20 -3.09 17.57
C TRP A 284 -4.15 -3.69 16.17
N VAL A 285 -2.95 -3.86 15.58
CA VAL A 285 -2.81 -4.61 14.32
C VAL A 285 -3.21 -6.08 14.51
N THR A 286 -2.83 -6.68 15.63
CA THR A 286 -3.20 -8.08 15.95
C THR A 286 -4.70 -8.23 16.12
N GLU A 287 -5.36 -7.34 16.86
CA GLU A 287 -6.83 -7.30 17.00
C GLU A 287 -7.53 -7.20 15.63
N TYR A 288 -7.04 -6.32 14.75
CA TYR A 288 -7.55 -6.22 13.39
C TYR A 288 -7.40 -7.55 12.61
N LEU A 289 -6.20 -8.14 12.62
CA LEU A 289 -5.93 -9.40 11.92
C LEU A 289 -6.79 -10.55 12.47
N ASP A 290 -6.94 -10.64 13.80
CA ASP A 290 -7.74 -11.67 14.46
C ASP A 290 -9.23 -11.55 14.12
N SER A 291 -9.74 -10.33 13.89
CA SER A 291 -11.11 -10.11 13.41
C SER A 291 -11.37 -10.60 11.98
N LYS A 292 -10.32 -10.80 11.17
CA LYS A 292 -10.41 -11.26 9.77
C LYS A 292 -10.14 -12.74 9.61
N GLY A 293 -9.26 -13.30 10.44
CA GLY A 293 -8.97 -14.73 10.49
C GLY A 293 -7.47 -15.07 10.54
N PRO A 294 -7.12 -16.35 10.73
CA PRO A 294 -5.73 -16.78 10.93
C PRO A 294 -4.86 -16.66 9.66
N HIS A 295 -5.48 -16.70 8.49
CA HIS A 295 -4.79 -16.61 7.20
C HIS A 295 -4.71 -15.17 6.65
N HIS A 296 -5.46 -14.24 7.23
CA HIS A 296 -5.43 -12.85 6.81
C HIS A 296 -4.06 -12.23 7.07
N ARG A 297 -3.63 -11.39 6.14
CA ARG A 297 -2.36 -10.66 6.21
C ARG A 297 -2.59 -9.17 6.06
N LEU A 298 -1.70 -8.36 6.64
CA LEU A 298 -1.67 -6.92 6.46
C LEU A 298 -0.32 -6.51 5.89
N VAL A 299 -0.32 -5.75 4.80
CA VAL A 299 0.90 -5.27 4.14
C VAL A 299 0.88 -3.76 4.06
N PHE A 300 1.80 -3.11 4.76
CA PHE A 300 2.07 -1.68 4.65
C PHE A 300 3.08 -1.46 3.54
N LEU A 301 2.67 -0.77 2.47
CA LEU A 301 3.51 -0.37 1.35
C LEU A 301 3.76 1.13 1.49
N VAL A 302 4.97 1.50 1.89
CA VAL A 302 5.32 2.87 2.26
C VAL A 302 6.28 3.47 1.25
N ASP A 303 5.80 4.46 0.52
CA ASP A 303 6.62 5.16 -0.48
C ASP A 303 7.43 6.30 0.17
N GLU A 304 8.60 6.57 -0.41
CA GLU A 304 9.52 7.67 -0.08
C GLU A 304 10.12 7.68 1.34
N VAL A 305 10.08 6.55 2.05
CA VAL A 305 10.65 6.39 3.39
C VAL A 305 12.11 6.84 3.47
N GLY A 306 12.93 6.47 2.49
CA GLY A 306 14.34 6.86 2.49
C GLY A 306 14.59 8.36 2.39
N GLN A 307 13.69 9.11 1.74
CA GLN A 307 13.78 10.57 1.68
C GLN A 307 13.25 11.18 2.98
N PHE A 308 12.12 10.67 3.47
CA PHE A 308 11.48 11.15 4.69
C PHE A 308 12.34 11.02 5.94
N ILE A 309 12.99 9.86 6.12
CA ILE A 309 13.92 9.66 7.23
C ILE A 309 15.14 10.57 7.07
N GLY A 310 15.56 10.85 5.83
CA GLY A 310 16.78 11.62 5.57
C GLY A 310 17.94 10.99 6.34
N VAL A 311 18.67 11.80 7.11
CA VAL A 311 19.80 11.35 7.95
C VAL A 311 19.44 11.06 9.41
N ASP A 312 18.16 11.04 9.76
CA ASP A 312 17.71 10.87 11.15
C ASP A 312 17.79 9.39 11.59
N SER A 313 18.78 9.07 12.41
CA SER A 313 18.98 7.72 12.95
C SER A 313 17.88 7.30 13.94
N HIS A 314 17.21 8.24 14.60
CA HIS A 314 16.10 7.92 15.51
C HIS A 314 14.87 7.48 14.74
N LEU A 315 14.53 8.17 13.64
CA LEU A 315 13.43 7.76 12.77
C LEU A 315 13.73 6.39 12.12
N MET A 316 14.97 6.16 11.69
CA MET A 316 15.38 4.83 11.19
C MET A 316 15.19 3.74 12.24
N LEU A 317 15.67 3.97 13.47
CA LEU A 317 15.52 3.01 14.57
C LEU A 317 14.04 2.77 14.89
N ASN A 318 13.21 3.82 14.87
CA ASN A 318 11.77 3.69 15.10
C ASN A 318 11.10 2.77 14.06
N LEU A 319 11.39 2.96 12.77
CA LEU A 319 10.88 2.08 11.71
C LEU A 319 11.35 0.63 11.87
N GLN A 320 12.61 0.43 12.25
CA GLN A 320 13.16 -0.89 12.54
C GLN A 320 12.38 -1.56 13.68
N THR A 321 12.21 -0.86 14.81
CA THR A 321 11.45 -1.36 15.97
C THR A 321 10.01 -1.69 15.60
N ILE A 322 9.31 -0.84 14.84
CA ILE A 322 7.96 -1.13 14.35
C ILE A 322 7.94 -2.43 13.53
N THR A 323 8.89 -2.58 12.61
CA THR A 323 8.93 -3.74 11.70
C THR A 323 9.22 -5.05 12.46
N GLU A 324 10.14 -5.02 13.42
CA GLU A 324 10.50 -6.18 14.26
C GLU A 324 9.36 -6.58 15.20
N GLU A 325 8.73 -5.60 15.87
CA GLU A 325 7.61 -5.83 16.78
C GLU A 325 6.36 -6.32 16.04
N LEU A 326 6.07 -5.79 14.84
CA LEU A 326 5.02 -6.31 13.98
C LEU A 326 5.26 -7.79 13.64
N GLY A 327 6.51 -8.16 13.31
CA GLY A 327 6.84 -9.55 13.00
C GLY A 327 6.67 -10.50 14.17
N THR A 328 7.01 -10.04 15.37
CA THR A 328 6.95 -10.82 16.60
C THR A 328 5.52 -10.91 17.14
N ILE A 329 4.88 -9.77 17.44
CA ILE A 329 3.56 -9.68 18.06
C ILE A 329 2.47 -10.17 17.10
N CYS A 330 2.51 -9.77 15.82
CA CYS A 330 1.49 -10.17 14.84
C CYS A 330 1.75 -11.56 14.24
N ARG A 331 2.75 -12.31 14.74
CA ARG A 331 3.09 -13.68 14.31
C ARG A 331 3.33 -13.78 12.80
N ARG A 332 4.16 -12.89 12.26
CA ARG A 332 4.49 -12.80 10.82
C ARG A 332 3.31 -12.53 9.87
N ARG A 333 2.17 -12.03 10.38
CA ARG A 333 1.00 -11.69 9.57
C ARG A 333 0.98 -10.23 9.08
N ALA A 334 1.83 -9.37 9.64
CA ALA A 334 2.00 -7.99 9.24
C ALA A 334 3.36 -7.78 8.57
N TRP A 335 3.37 -7.11 7.41
CA TRP A 335 4.55 -6.84 6.59
C TRP A 335 4.72 -5.35 6.34
N VAL A 336 5.97 -4.91 6.24
CA VAL A 336 6.33 -3.54 5.88
C VAL A 336 7.24 -3.58 4.65
N VAL A 337 6.82 -2.96 3.56
CA VAL A 337 7.61 -2.80 2.34
C VAL A 337 7.81 -1.33 2.11
N VAL A 338 9.05 -0.89 1.97
CA VAL A 338 9.38 0.53 1.86
C VAL A 338 10.21 0.82 0.62
N THR A 339 10.11 2.04 0.08
CA THR A 339 11.01 2.51 -0.98
C THR A 339 12.03 3.50 -0.45
N SER A 340 13.22 3.49 -1.07
CA SER A 340 14.30 4.41 -0.72
C SER A 340 15.25 4.64 -1.90
N ARG A 341 16.00 5.75 -1.83
CA ARG A 341 17.08 6.07 -2.76
C ARG A 341 18.38 5.37 -2.33
N ARG A 342 19.18 4.91 -3.30
CA ARG A 342 20.38 4.07 -3.10
C ARG A 342 21.60 4.75 -2.43
N THR A 343 21.40 5.75 -1.58
CA THR A 343 22.47 6.31 -0.73
C THR A 343 22.60 5.61 0.63
N TRP A 344 21.62 4.78 1.03
CA TRP A 344 21.47 4.24 2.38
C TRP A 344 21.90 2.78 2.61
N THR A 345 22.42 2.08 1.59
CA THR A 345 22.59 0.61 1.63
C THR A 345 23.72 0.07 2.52
N ARG A 346 24.36 0.87 3.39
CA ARG A 346 25.44 0.38 4.27
C ARG A 346 25.00 -0.09 5.66
N SER A 347 23.76 0.15 6.10
CA SER A 347 23.32 -0.21 7.46
C SER A 347 22.34 -1.38 7.58
N TRP A 348 21.78 -1.89 6.47
CA TRP A 348 20.70 -2.90 6.50
C TRP A 348 21.12 -4.34 6.17
N ALA A 349 22.41 -4.58 5.85
CA ALA A 349 22.91 -5.89 5.45
C ALA A 349 23.83 -6.49 6.52
N THR A 350 23.23 -6.94 7.62
CA THR A 350 23.76 -7.99 8.50
C THR A 350 22.60 -8.83 9.00
#